data_AF-A0A5P2UGS2-F1
#
_entry.id   AF-A0A5P2UGS2-F1
#
_cell.length_a   1.000
_cell.length_b   1.000
_cell.length_c   1.000
_cell.angle_alpha   90.00
_cell.angle_beta   90.00
_cell.angle_gamma   90.00
#
_symmetry.space_group_name_H-M   'P 1'
#
loop_
_entity.id
_entity.type
_entity.pdbx_description
1 polymer ?
#
loop_
_entity_poly.entity_id
_entity_poly.type
_entity_poly.pdbx_seq_one_letter_code
_entity_poly.pdbx_strand_id
1 'polypeptide(L)'
;MRTTTTLRAVLDFDLNDYIGNARAVGRDLLDPALRAWMAEAYEDVVVLLALDRDRLSRSEYTMLRFAELVFQAEWKLALPEGEAPQEVASRGGGPLDRRGKRYQPYGNVRLLNHTLGTRSHAPDGAVERACWQTIRATAESWRAYERRTLEGTEKWAQDALPSDGQLTERIARLGALVSLTVGRAPALRTAAPEPPHHWRDYVLTPHGPANVLEHLAVLPQTTQHDEVTFLRVIHLVEATTWGVLARVMSAAEWLRGGRWEYAAECLGRAADLAAAQTEALLVMRRTMPVEHFQGFREATGDASAVQAFPTQLLHIHLLGVHPEKTGALAEATENAYVLMYQNPDFEPLRELLRRVPAGEPGRRVLDAAHRLDQELFAWRKIHYGVALRYLPTEATGSGGTSGAPYLRSFYQDRLFDTDRSLIPQHRFGPSTVLSPWIRSRPALSPFN
;
A
#
# COMPACT_ATOMS: atom_id res chain seq x y z
N MET A 1 -27.29 -26.28 -7.72
CA MET A 1 -28.33 -25.37 -7.17
C MET A 1 -27.76 -24.38 -6.15
N ARG A 2 -27.03 -24.80 -5.10
CA ARG A 2 -26.41 -23.86 -4.13
C ARG A 2 -25.54 -22.77 -4.78
N THR A 3 -24.70 -23.14 -5.75
CA THR A 3 -23.84 -22.24 -6.54
C THR A 3 -24.59 -21.03 -7.13
N THR A 4 -25.80 -21.25 -7.67
CA THR A 4 -26.57 -20.21 -8.36
C THR A 4 -27.19 -19.21 -7.38
N THR A 5 -27.62 -19.68 -6.21
CA THR A 5 -28.20 -18.82 -5.17
C THR A 5 -27.14 -17.93 -4.54
N THR A 6 -25.99 -18.50 -4.16
CA THR A 6 -24.86 -17.74 -3.61
C THR A 6 -24.34 -16.71 -4.62
N LEU A 7 -24.16 -17.11 -5.89
CA LEU A 7 -23.75 -16.18 -6.95
C LEU A 7 -24.70 -14.99 -7.06
N ARG A 8 -26.01 -15.24 -7.08
CA ARG A 8 -27.00 -14.15 -7.14
C ARG A 8 -26.94 -13.26 -5.91
N ALA A 9 -26.86 -13.83 -4.71
CA ALA A 9 -26.77 -13.07 -3.47
C ALA A 9 -25.53 -12.14 -3.44
N VAL A 10 -24.38 -12.63 -3.92
CA VAL A 10 -23.17 -11.79 -4.04
C VAL A 10 -23.38 -10.69 -5.07
N LEU A 11 -23.90 -11.01 -6.26
CA LEU A 11 -24.06 -10.02 -7.34
C LEU A 11 -25.12 -8.95 -7.03
N ASP A 12 -26.13 -9.29 -6.23
CA ASP A 12 -27.20 -8.40 -5.78
C ASP A 12 -26.84 -7.63 -4.50
N PHE A 13 -25.66 -7.85 -3.92
CA PHE A 13 -25.18 -7.11 -2.74
C PHE A 13 -25.12 -5.60 -3.03
N ASP A 14 -25.77 -4.81 -2.18
CA ASP A 14 -25.81 -3.35 -2.33
C ASP A 14 -24.54 -2.71 -1.73
N LEU A 15 -23.60 -2.37 -2.60
CA LEU A 15 -22.36 -1.69 -2.21
C LEU A 15 -22.61 -0.29 -1.67
N ASN A 16 -23.64 0.42 -2.15
CA ASN A 16 -23.92 1.78 -1.72
C ASN A 16 -24.36 1.78 -0.25
N ASP A 17 -25.26 0.87 0.12
CA ASP A 17 -25.71 0.71 1.50
C ASP A 17 -24.56 0.32 2.43
N TYR A 18 -23.73 -0.67 2.03
CA TYR A 18 -22.54 -1.05 2.78
C TYR A 18 -21.58 0.14 3.01
N ILE A 19 -21.26 0.89 1.96
CA ILE A 19 -20.35 2.05 2.05
C ILE A 19 -20.96 3.17 2.91
N GLY A 20 -22.27 3.41 2.76
CA GLY A 20 -23.01 4.38 3.55
C GLY A 20 -22.95 4.05 5.04
N ASN A 21 -23.26 2.80 5.40
CA ASN A 21 -23.20 2.30 6.78
C ASN A 21 -21.77 2.39 7.33
N ALA A 22 -20.76 1.91 6.59
CA ALA A 22 -19.36 1.95 7.02
C ALA A 22 -18.85 3.37 7.28
N ARG A 23 -19.25 4.35 6.45
CA ARG A 23 -18.90 5.76 6.64
C ARG A 23 -19.65 6.41 7.79
N ALA A 24 -20.92 6.06 7.98
CA ALA A 24 -21.78 6.66 9.00
C ALA A 24 -21.36 6.27 10.41
N VAL A 25 -21.00 5.00 10.64
CA VAL A 25 -20.73 4.48 11.98
C VAL A 25 -19.27 4.11 12.22
N GLY A 26 -18.44 4.12 11.18
CA GLY A 26 -17.12 3.50 11.21
C GLY A 26 -17.21 1.99 10.93
N ARG A 27 -16.19 1.42 10.29
CA ARG A 27 -16.19 -0.03 10.03
C ARG A 27 -16.24 -0.84 11.32
N ASP A 28 -15.60 -0.42 12.41
CA ASP A 28 -15.51 -1.18 13.66
C ASP A 28 -16.87 -1.48 14.30
N LEU A 29 -17.83 -0.57 14.10
CA LEU A 29 -19.22 -0.63 14.58
C LEU A 29 -20.23 -1.07 13.49
N LEU A 30 -19.76 -1.58 12.36
CA LEU A 30 -20.67 -2.20 11.37
C LEU A 30 -21.50 -3.31 12.01
N ASP A 31 -22.74 -3.46 11.53
CA ASP A 31 -23.66 -4.52 11.95
C ASP A 31 -22.93 -5.88 11.94
N PRO A 32 -22.84 -6.56 13.11
CA PRO A 32 -22.23 -7.88 13.20
C PRO A 32 -22.84 -8.90 12.23
N ALA A 33 -24.15 -8.82 11.95
CA ALA A 33 -24.82 -9.73 11.02
C ALA A 33 -24.35 -9.49 9.57
N LEU A 34 -24.20 -8.24 9.17
CA LEU A 34 -23.64 -7.88 7.86
C LEU A 34 -22.20 -8.37 7.72
N ARG A 35 -21.36 -8.16 8.74
CA ARG A 35 -19.97 -8.65 8.74
C ARG A 35 -19.88 -10.16 8.68
N ALA A 36 -20.69 -10.88 9.46
CA ALA A 36 -20.75 -12.33 9.43
C ALA A 36 -21.15 -12.83 8.04
N TRP A 37 -22.18 -12.22 7.44
CA TRP A 37 -22.60 -12.55 6.08
C TRP A 37 -21.48 -12.30 5.06
N MET A 38 -20.77 -11.16 5.12
CA MET A 38 -19.65 -10.87 4.21
C MET A 38 -18.48 -11.85 4.40
N ALA A 39 -18.23 -12.30 5.63
CA ALA A 39 -17.21 -13.30 5.94
C ALA A 39 -17.57 -14.68 5.34
N GLU A 40 -18.82 -15.11 5.45
CA GLU A 40 -19.31 -16.34 4.79
C GLU A 40 -19.27 -16.20 3.26
N ALA A 41 -19.73 -15.06 2.74
CA ALA A 41 -19.72 -14.77 1.31
C ALA A 41 -18.29 -14.77 0.74
N TYR A 42 -17.28 -14.33 1.48
CA TYR A 42 -15.88 -14.43 1.08
C TYR A 42 -15.47 -15.88 0.80
N GLU A 43 -15.75 -16.80 1.72
CA GLU A 43 -15.38 -18.21 1.60
C GLU A 43 -16.10 -18.86 0.41
N ASP A 44 -17.38 -18.57 0.27
CA ASP A 44 -18.21 -19.00 -0.86
C ASP A 44 -17.65 -18.48 -2.20
N VAL A 45 -17.30 -17.19 -2.30
CA VAL A 45 -16.71 -16.60 -3.51
C VAL A 45 -15.38 -17.27 -3.86
N VAL A 46 -14.53 -17.56 -2.87
CA VAL A 46 -13.26 -18.28 -3.10
C VAL A 46 -13.51 -19.66 -3.69
N VAL A 47 -14.49 -20.41 -3.17
CA VAL A 47 -14.87 -21.73 -3.70
C VAL A 47 -15.42 -21.62 -5.13
N LEU A 48 -16.32 -20.66 -5.40
CA LEU A 48 -16.88 -20.43 -6.73
C LEU A 48 -15.79 -20.13 -7.77
N LEU A 49 -14.84 -19.27 -7.41
CA LEU A 49 -13.72 -18.90 -8.28
C LEU A 49 -12.78 -20.08 -8.56
N ALA A 50 -12.65 -21.03 -7.63
CA ALA A 50 -11.79 -22.20 -7.76
C ALA A 50 -12.44 -23.35 -8.54
N LEU A 51 -13.72 -23.63 -8.30
CA LEU A 51 -14.38 -24.84 -8.81
C LEU A 51 -15.22 -24.61 -10.08
N ASP A 52 -15.75 -23.40 -10.29
CA ASP A 52 -16.74 -23.14 -11.34
C ASP A 52 -16.24 -22.12 -12.38
N ARG A 53 -14.92 -21.96 -12.54
CA ARG A 53 -14.33 -20.98 -13.47
C ARG A 53 -14.88 -21.09 -14.89
N ASP A 54 -15.06 -22.31 -15.40
CA ASP A 54 -15.53 -22.55 -16.78
C ASP A 54 -17.04 -22.31 -16.95
N ARG A 55 -17.78 -22.15 -15.84
CA ARG A 55 -19.23 -21.90 -15.85
C ARG A 55 -19.58 -20.42 -15.68
N LEU A 56 -18.62 -19.59 -15.28
CA LEU A 56 -18.81 -18.16 -15.11
C LEU A 56 -18.58 -17.44 -16.43
N SER A 57 -19.47 -16.52 -16.80
CA SER A 57 -19.14 -15.56 -17.84
C SER A 57 -17.94 -14.71 -17.42
N ARG A 58 -17.25 -14.11 -18.39
CA ARG A 58 -16.10 -13.22 -18.11
C ARG A 58 -16.49 -12.06 -17.19
N SER A 59 -17.69 -11.51 -17.36
CA SER A 59 -18.22 -10.42 -16.53
C SER A 59 -18.48 -10.88 -15.10
N GLU A 60 -19.14 -12.02 -14.90
CA GLU A 60 -19.37 -12.59 -13.57
C GLU A 60 -18.06 -12.91 -12.87
N TYR A 61 -17.11 -13.55 -13.56
CA TYR A 61 -15.79 -13.83 -12.99
C TYR A 61 -15.08 -12.55 -12.55
N THR A 62 -15.15 -11.48 -13.36
CA THR A 62 -14.53 -10.19 -13.02
C THR A 62 -15.19 -9.56 -11.79
N MET A 63 -16.53 -9.58 -11.71
CA MET A 63 -17.27 -9.07 -10.55
C MET A 63 -16.99 -9.89 -9.29
N LEU A 64 -17.00 -11.23 -9.37
CA LEU A 64 -16.67 -12.10 -8.23
C LEU A 64 -15.23 -11.92 -7.75
N ARG A 65 -14.27 -11.77 -8.67
CA ARG A 65 -12.88 -11.49 -8.29
C ARG A 65 -12.74 -10.17 -7.57
N PHE A 66 -13.58 -9.18 -7.88
CA PHE A 66 -13.58 -7.91 -7.19
C PHE A 66 -14.32 -7.96 -5.86
N ALA A 67 -15.47 -8.66 -5.79
CA ALA A 67 -16.17 -8.94 -4.54
C ALA A 67 -15.28 -9.68 -3.53
N GLU A 68 -14.45 -10.63 -3.98
CA GLU A 68 -13.44 -11.30 -3.16
C GLU A 68 -12.50 -10.31 -2.46
N LEU A 69 -12.11 -9.22 -3.12
CA LEU A 69 -11.23 -8.20 -2.55
C LEU A 69 -11.91 -7.41 -1.44
N VAL A 70 -13.18 -7.04 -1.66
CA VAL A 70 -13.98 -6.29 -0.68
C VAL A 70 -14.29 -7.18 0.53
N PHE A 71 -14.82 -8.38 0.29
CA PHE A 71 -15.23 -9.29 1.36
C PHE A 71 -14.06 -9.84 2.15
N GLN A 72 -12.88 -10.05 1.55
CA GLN A 72 -11.72 -10.46 2.35
C GLN A 72 -11.40 -9.44 3.44
N ALA A 73 -11.54 -8.14 3.14
CA ALA A 73 -11.21 -7.11 4.11
C ALA A 73 -12.09 -7.25 5.37
N GLU A 74 -13.39 -7.46 5.20
CA GLU A 74 -14.31 -7.72 6.30
C GLU A 74 -14.08 -9.08 6.96
N TRP A 75 -13.83 -10.15 6.19
CA TRP A 75 -13.51 -11.47 6.74
C TRP A 75 -12.28 -11.45 7.65
N LYS A 76 -11.26 -10.63 7.33
CA LYS A 76 -10.07 -10.44 8.19
C LYS A 76 -10.32 -9.56 9.40
N LEU A 77 -11.26 -8.62 9.33
CA LEU A 77 -11.61 -7.73 10.44
C LEU A 77 -12.65 -8.34 11.37
N ALA A 78 -13.48 -9.26 10.88
CA ALA A 78 -14.44 -9.99 11.68
C ALA A 78 -13.72 -10.78 12.77
N LEU A 79 -14.21 -10.68 14.00
CA LEU A 79 -13.79 -11.56 15.09
C LEU A 79 -14.50 -12.90 14.92
N PRO A 80 -13.85 -14.04 15.19
CA PRO A 80 -14.57 -15.30 15.38
C PRO A 80 -15.62 -15.13 16.49
N GLU A 81 -16.75 -15.81 16.35
CA GLU A 81 -17.83 -15.74 17.34
C GLU A 81 -17.30 -16.16 18.73
N GLY A 82 -17.54 -15.30 19.73
CA GLY A 82 -17.12 -15.55 21.11
C GLY A 82 -15.65 -15.27 21.41
N GLU A 83 -14.85 -14.81 20.44
CA GLU A 83 -13.45 -14.45 20.68
C GLU A 83 -13.25 -12.95 20.85
N ALA A 84 -12.46 -12.57 21.85
CA ALA A 84 -12.02 -11.20 22.03
C ALA A 84 -10.91 -10.83 21.01
N PRO A 85 -10.80 -9.56 20.58
CA PRO A 85 -9.72 -9.11 19.70
C PRO A 85 -8.32 -9.50 20.19
N GLN A 86 -8.11 -9.49 21.51
CA GLN A 86 -6.85 -9.84 22.14
C GLN A 86 -6.53 -11.34 21.97
N GLU A 87 -7.55 -12.20 22.00
CA GLU A 87 -7.39 -13.64 21.81
C GLU A 87 -6.99 -13.96 20.37
N VAL A 88 -7.66 -13.34 19.39
CA VAL A 88 -7.31 -13.44 17.96
C VAL A 88 -5.88 -12.93 17.72
N ALA A 89 -5.53 -11.78 18.28
CA ALA A 89 -4.19 -11.21 18.14
C ALA A 89 -3.10 -12.09 18.81
N SER A 90 -3.42 -12.73 19.95
CA SER A 90 -2.49 -13.57 20.71
C SER A 90 -2.12 -14.89 20.02
N ARG A 91 -2.97 -15.39 19.10
CA ARG A 91 -2.66 -16.56 18.25
C ARG A 91 -1.51 -16.28 17.28
N GLY A 92 -1.10 -15.02 17.17
CA GLY A 92 0.19 -14.66 16.64
C GLY A 92 0.35 -15.02 15.18
N GLY A 93 -0.65 -14.72 14.33
CA GLY A 93 -0.50 -14.59 12.87
C GLY A 93 0.35 -15.65 12.17
N GLY A 94 0.41 -16.87 12.73
CA GLY A 94 1.36 -17.87 12.28
C GLY A 94 1.08 -18.27 10.84
N PRO A 95 1.94 -19.06 10.19
CA PRO A 95 1.72 -19.53 8.83
C PRO A 95 0.40 -20.30 8.63
N LEU A 96 -0.28 -20.67 9.72
CA LEU A 96 -1.60 -21.34 9.75
C LEU A 96 -2.76 -20.42 10.16
N ASP A 97 -2.50 -19.21 10.66
CA ASP A 97 -3.55 -18.22 10.86
C ASP A 97 -3.98 -17.68 9.49
N ARG A 98 -5.11 -18.19 9.00
CA ARG A 98 -5.63 -17.83 7.68
C ARG A 98 -5.99 -16.35 7.59
N ARG A 99 -6.28 -15.67 8.71
CA ARG A 99 -6.71 -14.27 8.71
C ARG A 99 -5.53 -13.32 8.59
N GLY A 100 -4.38 -13.68 9.17
CA GLY A 100 -3.14 -12.91 9.06
C GLY A 100 -3.25 -11.50 9.64
N LYS A 101 -2.31 -10.62 9.28
CA LYS A 101 -2.21 -9.27 9.87
C LYS A 101 -3.19 -8.25 9.26
N ARG A 102 -3.55 -7.20 10.03
CA ARG A 102 -4.58 -6.21 9.66
C ARG A 102 -4.14 -5.09 8.71
N TYR A 103 -2.86 -4.93 8.34
CA TYR A 103 -2.46 -3.79 7.47
C TYR A 103 -3.21 -3.72 6.14
N GLN A 104 -3.27 -4.84 5.41
CA GLN A 104 -3.98 -4.88 4.12
C GLN A 104 -5.48 -4.61 4.25
N PRO A 105 -6.24 -5.25 5.16
CA PRO A 105 -7.68 -4.99 5.30
C PRO A 105 -7.99 -3.63 5.95
N TYR A 106 -7.12 -3.11 6.83
CA TYR A 106 -7.26 -1.77 7.40
C TYR A 106 -7.14 -0.70 6.31
N GLY A 107 -6.06 -0.75 5.53
CA GLY A 107 -5.81 0.22 4.45
C GLY A 107 -6.54 -0.08 3.15
N ASN A 108 -7.34 -1.15 3.05
CA ASN A 108 -7.92 -1.65 1.80
C ASN A 108 -6.89 -1.77 0.65
N VAL A 109 -5.66 -2.17 0.99
CA VAL A 109 -4.50 -2.15 0.08
C VAL A 109 -4.68 -3.09 -1.12
N ARG A 110 -5.44 -4.18 -0.97
CA ARG A 110 -5.74 -5.09 -2.10
C ARG A 110 -6.61 -4.43 -3.18
N LEU A 111 -7.53 -3.54 -2.80
CA LEU A 111 -8.35 -2.77 -3.73
C LEU A 111 -7.51 -1.71 -4.44
N LEU A 112 -6.61 -1.04 -3.70
CA LEU A 112 -5.61 -0.16 -4.30
C LEU A 112 -4.72 -0.91 -5.32
N ASN A 113 -4.21 -2.07 -4.95
CA ASN A 113 -3.38 -2.88 -5.86
C ASN A 113 -4.14 -3.34 -7.12
N HIS A 114 -5.47 -3.52 -7.01
CA HIS A 114 -6.32 -3.76 -8.18
C HIS A 114 -6.34 -2.55 -9.12
N THR A 115 -6.50 -1.32 -8.60
CA THR A 115 -6.47 -0.11 -9.45
C THR A 115 -5.09 0.17 -10.03
N LEU A 116 -4.02 -0.21 -9.33
CA LEU A 116 -2.64 -0.07 -9.82
C LEU A 116 -2.25 -1.13 -10.86
N GLY A 117 -3.03 -2.21 -11.00
CA GLY A 117 -2.73 -3.31 -11.93
C GLY A 117 -1.55 -4.20 -11.50
N THR A 118 -1.07 -4.07 -10.26
CA THR A 118 0.10 -4.82 -9.75
C THR A 118 -0.17 -6.31 -9.57
N ARG A 119 -1.43 -6.74 -9.71
CA ARG A 119 -1.87 -8.15 -9.63
C ARG A 119 -2.26 -8.76 -10.98
N SER A 120 -2.08 -8.01 -12.07
CA SER A 120 -2.58 -8.37 -13.41
C SER A 120 -1.46 -8.61 -14.43
N HIS A 121 -0.23 -8.84 -13.96
CA HIS A 121 0.96 -8.91 -14.81
C HIS A 121 1.13 -7.70 -15.75
N ALA A 122 0.73 -6.52 -15.26
CA ALA A 122 0.87 -5.30 -16.02
C ALA A 122 2.36 -4.97 -16.21
N PRO A 123 2.78 -4.52 -17.41
CA PRO A 123 4.14 -4.04 -17.61
C PRO A 123 4.47 -2.89 -16.65
N ASP A 124 5.72 -2.77 -16.22
CA ASP A 124 6.17 -1.74 -15.27
C ASP A 124 5.74 -0.31 -15.68
N GLY A 125 5.74 0.00 -16.98
CA GLY A 125 5.31 1.30 -17.49
C GLY A 125 3.80 1.55 -17.38
N ALA A 126 2.99 0.49 -17.39
CA ALA A 126 1.57 0.58 -17.11
C ALA A 126 1.31 0.77 -15.61
N VAL A 127 2.06 0.05 -14.75
CA VAL A 127 2.01 0.22 -13.30
C VAL A 127 2.37 1.66 -12.91
N GLU A 128 3.47 2.21 -13.44
CA GLU A 128 3.86 3.60 -13.15
C GLU A 128 2.78 4.61 -13.54
N ARG A 129 2.16 4.45 -14.74
CA ARG A 129 1.05 5.32 -15.16
C ARG A 129 -0.14 5.22 -14.21
N ALA A 130 -0.51 4.00 -13.80
CA ALA A 130 -1.59 3.77 -12.85
C ALA A 130 -1.26 4.36 -11.46
N CYS A 131 0.00 4.35 -11.04
CA CYS A 131 0.46 5.00 -9.81
C CYS A 131 0.25 6.53 -9.89
N TRP A 132 0.68 7.20 -10.96
CA TRP A 132 0.46 8.63 -11.13
C TRP A 132 -1.03 9.00 -11.21
N GLN A 133 -1.82 8.20 -11.90
CA GLN A 133 -3.29 8.32 -11.93
C GLN A 133 -3.91 8.24 -10.54
N THR A 134 -3.47 7.25 -9.76
CA THR A 134 -3.96 7.00 -8.41
C THR A 134 -3.54 8.11 -7.44
N ILE A 135 -2.30 8.58 -7.51
CA ILE A 135 -1.81 9.71 -6.69
C ILE A 135 -2.67 10.94 -6.95
N ARG A 136 -2.90 11.27 -8.23
CA ARG A 136 -3.72 12.42 -8.62
C ARG A 136 -5.16 12.28 -8.13
N ALA A 137 -5.83 11.18 -8.44
CA ALA A 137 -7.23 10.96 -8.08
C ALA A 137 -7.42 10.94 -6.57
N THR A 138 -6.52 10.30 -5.82
CA THR A 138 -6.56 10.25 -4.35
C THR A 138 -6.36 11.64 -3.74
N ALA A 139 -5.40 12.44 -4.25
CA ALA A 139 -5.16 13.78 -3.75
C ALA A 139 -6.28 14.77 -4.12
N GLU A 140 -6.85 14.68 -5.32
CA GLU A 140 -8.01 15.48 -5.74
C GLU A 140 -9.26 15.16 -4.92
N SER A 141 -9.55 13.87 -4.73
CA SER A 141 -10.62 13.36 -3.86
C SER A 141 -10.46 13.85 -2.42
N TRP A 142 -9.28 13.64 -1.84
CA TRP A 142 -9.00 14.07 -0.47
C TRP A 142 -9.15 15.59 -0.33
N ARG A 143 -8.65 16.36 -1.30
CA ARG A 143 -8.85 17.82 -1.30
C ARG A 143 -10.33 18.22 -1.36
N ALA A 144 -11.15 17.48 -2.10
CA ALA A 144 -12.59 17.73 -2.16
C ALA A 144 -13.29 17.40 -0.82
N TYR A 145 -12.91 16.30 -0.17
CA TYR A 145 -13.38 15.94 1.17
C TYR A 145 -13.06 17.03 2.21
N GLU A 146 -11.83 17.54 2.23
CA GLU A 146 -11.44 18.61 3.17
C GLU A 146 -12.18 19.92 2.89
N ARG A 147 -12.48 20.23 1.62
CA ARG A 147 -13.29 21.40 1.25
C ARG A 147 -14.72 21.28 1.74
N ARG A 148 -15.36 20.13 1.49
CA ARG A 148 -16.73 19.88 1.98
C ARG A 148 -16.79 19.96 3.50
N THR A 149 -15.76 19.48 4.20
CA THR A 149 -15.67 19.60 5.66
C THR A 149 -15.55 21.06 6.09
N LEU A 150 -14.65 21.83 5.48
CA LEU A 150 -14.49 23.26 5.77
C LEU A 150 -15.78 24.06 5.47
N GLU A 151 -16.54 23.64 4.47
CA GLU A 151 -17.83 24.24 4.08
C GLU A 151 -19.02 23.72 4.93
N GLY A 152 -18.80 22.75 5.82
CA GLY A 152 -19.85 22.14 6.64
C GLY A 152 -20.85 21.26 5.86
N THR A 153 -20.47 20.77 4.69
CA THR A 153 -21.31 19.92 3.82
C THR A 153 -20.92 18.44 3.84
N GLU A 154 -19.77 18.09 4.42
CA GLU A 154 -19.38 16.70 4.62
C GLU A 154 -20.20 16.05 5.75
N LYS A 155 -20.58 14.79 5.56
CA LYS A 155 -21.58 14.13 6.42
C LYS A 155 -21.04 12.96 7.24
N TRP A 156 -19.81 12.53 6.98
CA TRP A 156 -19.22 11.36 7.63
C TRP A 156 -17.82 11.68 8.16
N ALA A 157 -17.34 10.83 9.08
CA ALA A 157 -16.10 11.04 9.82
C ALA A 157 -15.99 12.45 10.45
N GLN A 158 -17.02 12.85 11.19
CA GLN A 158 -17.15 14.21 11.75
C GLN A 158 -16.62 14.36 13.18
N ASP A 159 -16.04 13.32 13.76
CA ASP A 159 -15.46 13.41 15.10
C ASP A 159 -14.07 14.06 15.04
N ALA A 160 -13.78 14.88 16.06
CA ALA A 160 -12.51 15.60 16.20
C ALA A 160 -12.09 16.33 14.91
N LEU A 161 -12.95 17.22 14.42
CA LEU A 161 -12.65 18.02 13.24
C LEU A 161 -11.36 18.86 13.45
N PRO A 162 -10.45 18.90 12.46
CA PRO A 162 -9.35 19.85 12.48
C PRO A 162 -9.87 21.29 12.46
N SER A 163 -9.07 22.22 12.97
CA SER A 163 -9.36 23.65 12.83
C SER A 163 -9.36 24.09 11.36
N ASP A 164 -10.11 25.16 11.05
CA ASP A 164 -10.16 25.75 9.70
C ASP A 164 -8.77 26.06 9.12
N GLY A 165 -7.83 26.50 9.98
CA GLY A 165 -6.44 26.74 9.59
C GLY A 165 -5.72 25.47 9.15
N GLN A 166 -5.93 24.36 9.85
CA GLN A 166 -5.36 23.05 9.48
C GLN A 166 -6.00 22.51 8.19
N LEU A 167 -7.33 22.62 8.05
CA LEU A 167 -8.04 22.25 6.82
C LEU A 167 -7.54 23.07 5.62
N THR A 168 -7.40 24.39 5.79
CA THR A 168 -6.89 25.29 4.74
C THR A 168 -5.46 24.94 4.34
N GLU A 169 -4.56 24.72 5.29
CA GLU A 169 -3.19 24.28 5.00
C GLU A 169 -3.19 22.94 4.25
N ARG A 170 -4.01 21.99 4.69
CA ARG A 170 -4.13 20.66 4.06
C ARG A 170 -4.61 20.77 2.62
N ILE A 171 -5.66 21.53 2.36
CA ILE A 171 -6.19 21.79 1.01
C ILE A 171 -5.12 22.40 0.10
N ALA A 172 -4.32 23.35 0.61
CA ALA A 172 -3.24 23.97 -0.16
C ALA A 172 -2.13 22.96 -0.51
N ARG A 173 -1.72 22.12 0.46
CA ARG A 173 -0.71 21.07 0.24
C ARG A 173 -1.17 20.00 -0.74
N LEU A 174 -2.43 19.57 -0.63
CA LEU A 174 -3.01 18.64 -1.60
C LEU A 174 -3.08 19.26 -2.99
N GLY A 175 -3.36 20.57 -3.09
CA GLY A 175 -3.23 21.31 -4.35
C GLY A 175 -1.82 21.22 -4.94
N ALA A 176 -0.78 21.43 -4.13
CA ALA A 176 0.62 21.29 -4.57
C ALA A 176 0.96 19.86 -5.00
N LEU A 177 0.50 18.85 -4.26
CA LEU A 177 0.69 17.44 -4.63
C LEU A 177 0.01 17.11 -5.98
N VAL A 178 -1.21 17.60 -6.21
CA VAL A 178 -1.89 17.45 -7.52
C VAL A 178 -1.07 18.10 -8.62
N SER A 179 -0.51 19.29 -8.40
CA SER A 179 0.35 19.96 -9.38
C SER A 179 1.58 19.14 -9.77
N LEU A 180 2.17 18.36 -8.86
CA LEU A 180 3.29 17.47 -9.17
C LEU A 180 2.93 16.33 -10.15
N THR A 181 1.65 15.98 -10.25
CA THR A 181 1.17 14.90 -11.14
C THR A 181 0.85 15.36 -12.56
N VAL A 182 0.76 16.67 -12.80
CA VAL A 182 0.37 17.23 -14.09
C VAL A 182 1.38 16.82 -15.17
N GLY A 183 0.89 16.29 -16.29
CA GLY A 183 1.72 15.81 -17.39
C GLY A 183 2.40 14.45 -17.18
N ARG A 184 2.27 13.82 -16.00
CA ARG A 184 2.87 12.50 -15.71
C ARG A 184 2.01 11.34 -16.23
N ALA A 185 0.69 11.48 -16.17
CA ALA A 185 -0.28 10.51 -16.68
C ALA A 185 -1.62 11.20 -17.01
N PRO A 186 -2.44 10.62 -17.90
CA PRO A 186 -3.80 11.12 -18.13
C PRO A 186 -4.64 10.92 -16.88
N ALA A 187 -5.47 11.90 -16.53
CA ALA A 187 -6.36 11.80 -15.37
C ALA A 187 -7.33 10.62 -15.51
N LEU A 188 -7.68 10.01 -14.38
CA LEU A 188 -8.83 9.11 -14.32
C LEU A 188 -10.12 9.90 -14.58
N ARG A 189 -11.17 9.19 -14.97
CA ARG A 189 -12.52 9.76 -14.96
C ARG A 189 -12.89 10.10 -13.51
N THR A 190 -13.62 11.19 -13.30
CA THR A 190 -14.13 11.53 -11.97
C THR A 190 -14.99 10.40 -11.44
N ALA A 191 -14.85 10.08 -10.15
CA ALA A 191 -15.74 9.16 -9.47
C ALA A 191 -17.19 9.67 -9.51
N ALA A 192 -18.16 8.78 -9.45
CA ALA A 192 -19.55 9.15 -9.27
C ALA A 192 -19.71 9.93 -7.94
N PRO A 193 -20.61 10.94 -7.87
CA PRO A 193 -20.82 11.72 -6.65
C PRO A 193 -21.34 10.86 -5.50
N GLU A 194 -22.09 9.81 -5.82
CA GLU A 194 -22.57 8.81 -4.87
C GLU A 194 -21.91 7.45 -5.18
N PRO A 195 -21.70 6.59 -4.16
CA PRO A 195 -21.20 5.24 -4.39
C PRO A 195 -22.13 4.44 -5.30
N PRO A 196 -21.65 3.78 -6.37
CA PRO A 196 -22.48 2.89 -7.17
C PRO A 196 -23.03 1.71 -6.35
N HIS A 197 -24.25 1.26 -6.65
CA HIS A 197 -24.88 0.10 -5.99
C HIS A 197 -24.27 -1.24 -6.41
N HIS A 198 -23.84 -1.36 -7.68
CA HIS A 198 -23.51 -2.66 -8.26
C HIS A 198 -22.02 -2.83 -8.57
N TRP A 199 -21.53 -4.05 -8.41
CA TRP A 199 -20.14 -4.44 -8.71
C TRP A 199 -19.66 -4.04 -10.09
N ARG A 200 -20.53 -4.18 -11.11
CA ARG A 200 -20.20 -3.84 -12.51
C ARG A 200 -19.74 -2.39 -12.66
N ASP A 201 -20.23 -1.47 -11.84
CA ASP A 201 -19.92 -0.04 -11.95
C ASP A 201 -18.52 0.28 -11.41
N TYR A 202 -17.93 -0.63 -10.64
CA TYR A 202 -16.55 -0.56 -10.14
C TYR A 202 -15.53 -1.23 -11.05
N VAL A 203 -15.92 -2.19 -11.89
CA VAL A 203 -14.94 -3.01 -12.66
C VAL A 203 -15.19 -3.09 -14.15
N LEU A 204 -16.40 -2.82 -14.63
CA LEU A 204 -16.76 -2.92 -16.05
C LEU A 204 -17.00 -1.54 -16.70
N THR A 205 -16.86 -0.45 -15.95
CA THR A 205 -17.01 0.92 -16.46
C THR A 205 -15.70 1.69 -16.47
N PRO A 206 -15.54 2.71 -17.34
CA PRO A 206 -14.37 3.59 -17.32
C PRO A 206 -14.20 4.41 -16.02
N HIS A 207 -15.25 4.53 -15.20
CA HIS A 207 -15.22 5.21 -13.90
C HIS A 207 -14.74 4.29 -12.77
N GLY A 208 -14.66 2.97 -13.04
CA GLY A 208 -14.37 1.94 -12.06
C GLY A 208 -13.19 2.26 -11.13
N PRO A 209 -11.97 2.50 -11.67
CA PRO A 209 -10.81 2.81 -10.83
C PRO A 209 -11.02 4.01 -9.91
N ALA A 210 -11.67 5.08 -10.38
CA ALA A 210 -11.94 6.25 -9.56
C ALA A 210 -13.01 5.98 -8.50
N ASN A 211 -14.05 5.20 -8.82
CA ASN A 211 -15.05 4.77 -7.86
C ASN A 211 -14.44 3.90 -6.76
N VAL A 212 -13.50 3.01 -7.09
CA VAL A 212 -12.76 2.21 -6.10
C VAL A 212 -11.97 3.12 -5.15
N LEU A 213 -11.19 4.06 -5.70
CA LEU A 213 -10.35 4.96 -4.90
C LEU A 213 -11.18 5.91 -4.03
N GLU A 214 -12.32 6.41 -4.54
CA GLU A 214 -13.20 7.32 -3.81
C GLU A 214 -13.99 6.60 -2.72
N HIS A 215 -14.63 5.48 -3.05
CA HIS A 215 -15.72 4.94 -2.24
C HIS A 215 -15.37 3.66 -1.47
N LEU A 216 -14.37 2.88 -1.93
CA LEU A 216 -14.04 1.59 -1.31
C LEU A 216 -12.64 1.55 -0.69
N ALA A 217 -11.67 2.29 -1.23
CA ALA A 217 -10.32 2.32 -0.67
C ALA A 217 -10.28 3.07 0.68
N VAL A 218 -11.12 4.09 0.86
CA VAL A 218 -11.14 4.96 2.05
C VAL A 218 -12.37 4.69 2.92
N LEU A 219 -12.33 3.58 3.64
CA LEU A 219 -13.36 3.22 4.62
C LEU A 219 -12.72 3.17 6.02
N PRO A 220 -12.85 4.22 6.85
CA PRO A 220 -12.24 4.29 8.17
C PRO A 220 -12.83 3.25 9.11
N GLN A 221 -12.06 2.86 10.12
CA GLN A 221 -12.58 2.01 11.18
C GLN A 221 -13.50 2.79 12.12
N THR A 222 -13.24 4.07 12.34
CA THR A 222 -13.97 4.94 13.25
C THR A 222 -14.62 6.12 12.51
N THR A 223 -15.29 6.98 13.25
CA THR A 223 -15.84 8.27 12.80
C THR A 223 -14.86 9.44 12.98
N GLN A 224 -13.59 9.19 13.32
CA GLN A 224 -12.57 10.23 13.45
C GLN A 224 -12.18 10.82 12.08
N HIS A 225 -12.26 12.14 11.92
CA HIS A 225 -11.97 12.83 10.66
C HIS A 225 -10.58 12.50 10.11
N ASP A 226 -9.57 12.55 10.97
CA ASP A 226 -8.19 12.36 10.55
C ASP A 226 -7.79 10.89 10.36
N GLU A 227 -8.68 9.93 10.62
CA GLU A 227 -8.48 8.56 10.14
C GLU A 227 -8.57 8.51 8.60
N VAL A 228 -9.42 9.34 8.00
CA VAL A 228 -9.49 9.52 6.53
C VAL A 228 -8.15 10.02 6.00
N THR A 229 -7.56 11.04 6.65
CA THR A 229 -6.22 11.55 6.35
C THR A 229 -5.17 10.44 6.43
N PHE A 230 -5.20 9.64 7.50
CA PHE A 230 -4.25 8.56 7.72
C PHE A 230 -4.33 7.48 6.62
N LEU A 231 -5.55 7.03 6.28
CA LEU A 231 -5.77 6.07 5.18
C LEU A 231 -5.29 6.62 3.84
N ARG A 232 -5.60 7.89 3.52
CA ARG A 232 -5.18 8.53 2.27
C ARG A 232 -3.66 8.61 2.14
N VAL A 233 -2.95 8.87 3.25
CA VAL A 233 -1.48 8.81 3.25
C VAL A 233 -0.97 7.39 3.00
N ILE A 234 -1.58 6.36 3.62
CA ILE A 234 -1.23 4.97 3.34
C ILE A 234 -1.38 4.68 1.83
N HIS A 235 -2.50 5.07 1.21
CA HIS A 235 -2.73 4.83 -0.21
C HIS A 235 -1.72 5.53 -1.12
N LEU A 236 -1.40 6.80 -0.81
CA LEU A 236 -0.40 7.56 -1.56
C LEU A 236 1.00 6.95 -1.41
N VAL A 237 1.37 6.50 -0.21
CA VAL A 237 2.65 5.84 0.06
C VAL A 237 2.73 4.49 -0.66
N GLU A 238 1.67 3.68 -0.63
CA GLU A 238 1.60 2.41 -1.36
C GLU A 238 1.72 2.62 -2.88
N ALA A 239 0.95 3.56 -3.45
CA ALA A 239 0.98 3.85 -4.88
C ALA A 239 2.36 4.39 -5.33
N THR A 240 2.95 5.31 -4.57
CA THR A 240 4.29 5.82 -4.88
C THR A 240 5.35 4.72 -4.76
N THR A 241 5.31 3.90 -3.71
CA THR A 241 6.27 2.81 -3.50
C THR A 241 6.22 1.77 -4.62
N TRP A 242 5.02 1.38 -5.09
CA TRP A 242 4.87 0.51 -6.26
C TRP A 242 5.45 1.12 -7.53
N GLY A 243 5.20 2.41 -7.77
CA GLY A 243 5.78 3.12 -8.91
C GLY A 243 7.30 3.17 -8.84
N VAL A 244 7.87 3.50 -7.67
CA VAL A 244 9.33 3.51 -7.46
C VAL A 244 9.90 2.11 -7.73
N LEU A 245 9.29 1.07 -7.15
CA LEU A 245 9.70 -0.32 -7.34
C LEU A 245 9.69 -0.72 -8.82
N ALA A 246 8.60 -0.46 -9.55
CA ALA A 246 8.50 -0.78 -10.97
C ALA A 246 9.62 -0.09 -11.79
N ARG A 247 9.96 1.16 -11.46
CA ARG A 247 11.05 1.87 -12.13
C ARG A 247 12.43 1.38 -11.72
N VAL A 248 12.64 1.00 -10.47
CA VAL A 248 13.90 0.39 -10.00
C VAL A 248 14.13 -0.96 -10.67
N MET A 249 13.08 -1.78 -10.83
CA MET A 249 13.15 -3.05 -11.54
C MET A 249 13.51 -2.85 -13.02
N SER A 250 12.79 -1.95 -13.72
CA SER A 250 13.14 -1.58 -15.09
C SER A 250 14.59 -1.05 -15.21
N ALA A 251 15.03 -0.20 -14.27
CA ALA A 251 16.41 0.30 -14.27
C ALA A 251 17.42 -0.82 -14.11
N ALA A 252 17.17 -1.79 -13.23
CA ALA A 252 18.03 -2.94 -13.04
C ALA A 252 18.18 -3.78 -14.32
N GLU A 253 17.08 -4.01 -15.05
CA GLU A 253 17.11 -4.68 -16.35
C GLU A 253 17.96 -3.92 -17.38
N TRP A 254 17.77 -2.60 -17.50
CA TRP A 254 18.56 -1.77 -18.41
C TRP A 254 20.04 -1.73 -18.05
N LEU A 255 20.39 -1.71 -16.76
CA LEU A 255 21.78 -1.77 -16.30
C LEU A 255 22.44 -3.09 -16.71
N ARG A 256 21.75 -4.24 -16.53
CA ARG A 256 22.27 -5.54 -16.99
C ARG A 256 22.48 -5.58 -18.50
N GLY A 257 21.62 -4.91 -19.26
CA GLY A 257 21.74 -4.78 -20.71
C GLY A 257 22.74 -3.72 -21.21
N GLY A 258 23.45 -3.02 -20.32
CA GLY A 258 24.38 -1.94 -20.70
C GLY A 258 23.70 -0.69 -21.28
N ARG A 259 22.41 -0.50 -21.01
CA ARG A 259 21.54 0.54 -21.59
C ARG A 259 21.43 1.73 -20.62
N TRP A 260 22.55 2.42 -20.42
CA TRP A 260 22.73 3.42 -19.35
C TRP A 260 21.74 4.58 -19.37
N GLU A 261 21.43 5.12 -20.55
CA GLU A 261 20.48 6.24 -20.67
C GLU A 261 19.07 5.87 -20.20
N TYR A 262 18.57 4.70 -20.61
CA TYR A 262 17.26 4.20 -20.18
C TYR A 262 17.23 3.89 -18.68
N ALA A 263 18.34 3.37 -18.12
CA ALA A 263 18.47 3.17 -16.68
C ALA A 263 18.40 4.50 -15.92
N ALA A 264 19.11 5.53 -16.39
CA ALA A 264 19.09 6.86 -15.78
C ALA A 264 17.69 7.50 -15.85
N GLU A 265 16.97 7.35 -16.97
CA GLU A 265 15.58 7.83 -17.09
C GLU A 265 14.67 7.13 -16.07
N CYS A 266 14.76 5.80 -15.97
CA CYS A 266 13.97 5.03 -15.00
C CYS A 266 14.23 5.49 -13.56
N LEU A 267 15.50 5.67 -13.18
CA LEU A 267 15.88 6.16 -11.85
C LEU A 267 15.42 7.60 -11.59
N GLY A 268 15.49 8.47 -12.60
CA GLY A 268 14.95 9.83 -12.51
C GLY A 268 13.44 9.85 -12.25
N ARG A 269 12.68 8.99 -12.93
CA ARG A 269 11.23 8.83 -12.72
C ARG A 269 10.91 8.21 -11.36
N ALA A 270 11.72 7.25 -10.90
CA ALA A 270 11.63 6.72 -9.54
C ALA A 270 11.83 7.82 -8.49
N ALA A 271 12.81 8.72 -8.70
CA ALA A 271 13.04 9.84 -7.79
C ALA A 271 11.85 10.81 -7.76
N ASP A 272 11.21 11.08 -8.89
CA ASP A 272 9.99 11.92 -8.95
C ASP A 272 8.83 11.32 -8.12
N LEU A 273 8.65 9.99 -8.16
CA LEU A 273 7.65 9.29 -7.35
C LEU A 273 8.01 9.31 -5.85
N ALA A 274 9.29 9.14 -5.50
CA ALA A 274 9.77 9.22 -4.12
C ALA A 274 9.62 10.65 -3.54
N ALA A 275 9.76 11.69 -4.37
CA ALA A 275 9.47 13.07 -3.96
C ALA A 275 7.97 13.25 -3.65
N ALA A 276 7.08 12.75 -4.51
CA ALA A 276 5.63 12.76 -4.24
C ALA A 276 5.26 11.98 -2.96
N GLN A 277 5.96 10.88 -2.67
CA GLN A 277 5.80 10.11 -1.44
C GLN A 277 6.15 10.94 -0.20
N THR A 278 7.22 11.74 -0.27
CA THR A 278 7.61 12.67 0.80
C THR A 278 6.54 13.74 1.02
N GLU A 279 6.02 14.34 -0.05
CA GLU A 279 4.99 15.37 0.05
C GLU A 279 3.69 14.84 0.68
N ALA A 280 3.26 13.63 0.31
CA ALA A 280 2.09 12.99 0.91
C ALA A 280 2.22 12.88 2.45
N LEU A 281 3.40 12.46 2.92
CA LEU A 281 3.65 12.34 4.36
C LEU A 281 3.76 13.70 5.06
N LEU A 282 4.26 14.73 4.37
CA LEU A 282 4.31 16.09 4.89
C LEU A 282 2.93 16.71 5.09
N VAL A 283 1.92 16.33 4.29
CA VAL A 283 0.52 16.75 4.51
C VAL A 283 0.07 16.35 5.91
N MET A 284 0.14 15.07 6.23
CA MET A 284 -0.27 14.54 7.54
C MET A 284 0.63 15.06 8.66
N ARG A 285 1.96 15.04 8.49
CA ARG A 285 2.89 15.53 9.53
C ARG A 285 2.58 16.97 9.96
N ARG A 286 2.17 17.83 9.03
CA ARG A 286 1.92 19.25 9.33
C ARG A 286 0.50 19.53 9.80
N THR A 287 -0.49 18.79 9.30
CA THR A 287 -1.90 19.16 9.45
C THR A 287 -2.73 18.23 10.32
N MET A 288 -2.20 17.06 10.71
CA MET A 288 -2.87 16.16 11.64
C MET A 288 -2.34 16.40 13.07
N PRO A 289 -3.21 16.67 14.06
CA PRO A 289 -2.85 16.70 15.48
C PRO A 289 -2.45 15.31 16.00
N VAL A 290 -1.65 15.28 17.08
CA VAL A 290 -1.26 14.00 17.70
C VAL A 290 -2.46 13.35 18.38
N GLU A 291 -3.29 14.16 18.99
CA GLU A 291 -4.51 13.80 19.71
C GLU A 291 -5.49 13.09 18.79
N HIS A 292 -5.60 13.56 17.54
CA HIS A 292 -6.48 12.94 16.54
C HIS A 292 -6.03 11.52 16.21
N PHE A 293 -4.72 11.29 16.02
CA PHE A 293 -4.19 9.94 15.82
C PHE A 293 -4.42 9.05 17.04
N GLN A 294 -4.23 9.57 18.26
CA GLN A 294 -4.54 8.76 19.46
C GLN A 294 -6.02 8.37 19.50
N GLY A 295 -6.92 9.22 19.00
CA GLY A 295 -8.36 8.98 18.95
C GLY A 295 -8.79 7.75 18.14
N PHE A 296 -8.04 7.36 17.11
CA PHE A 296 -8.33 6.15 16.31
C PHE A 296 -7.22 5.10 16.32
N ARG A 297 -6.16 5.29 17.13
CA ARG A 297 -4.99 4.40 17.13
C ARG A 297 -5.36 2.94 17.42
N GLU A 298 -6.22 2.70 18.40
CA GLU A 298 -6.63 1.34 18.77
C GLU A 298 -7.32 0.61 17.61
N ALA A 299 -8.05 1.35 16.77
CA ALA A 299 -8.74 0.80 15.61
C ALA A 299 -7.78 0.29 14.52
N THR A 300 -6.53 0.78 14.49
CA THR A 300 -5.47 0.24 13.61
C THR A 300 -5.09 -1.19 13.98
N GLY A 301 -5.36 -1.63 15.22
CA GLY A 301 -5.06 -2.98 15.69
C GLY A 301 -3.58 -3.33 15.53
N ASP A 302 -3.30 -4.46 14.88
CA ASP A 302 -1.95 -4.93 14.61
C ASP A 302 -1.41 -4.54 13.21
N ALA A 303 -2.10 -3.60 12.53
CA ALA A 303 -1.65 -3.05 11.26
C ALA A 303 -0.32 -2.33 11.43
N SER A 304 0.66 -2.67 10.60
CA SER A 304 2.01 -2.11 10.70
C SER A 304 2.69 -1.95 9.35
N ALA A 305 3.52 -0.91 9.22
CA ALA A 305 4.32 -0.67 8.03
C ALA A 305 5.33 -1.79 7.71
N VAL A 306 5.66 -2.67 8.67
CA VAL A 306 6.48 -3.87 8.36
C VAL A 306 5.74 -4.82 7.40
N GLN A 307 4.40 -4.81 7.43
CA GLN A 307 3.50 -5.62 6.61
C GLN A 307 3.27 -5.00 5.22
N ALA A 308 3.80 -3.80 4.97
CA ALA A 308 3.73 -3.13 3.67
C ALA A 308 4.66 -3.81 2.67
N PHE A 309 4.13 -4.80 1.98
CA PHE A 309 4.84 -5.62 0.99
C PHE A 309 5.72 -4.83 0.01
N PRO A 310 5.21 -3.82 -0.74
CA PRO A 310 6.04 -3.12 -1.72
C PRO A 310 7.18 -2.34 -1.07
N THR A 311 7.04 -1.93 0.20
CA THR A 311 8.14 -1.27 0.93
C THR A 311 9.27 -2.24 1.22
N GLN A 312 8.95 -3.46 1.65
CA GLN A 312 9.97 -4.50 1.88
C GLN A 312 10.64 -4.90 0.57
N LEU A 313 9.84 -5.07 -0.48
CA LEU A 313 10.36 -5.46 -1.79
C LEU A 313 11.23 -4.36 -2.41
N LEU A 314 10.82 -3.09 -2.33
CA LEU A 314 11.63 -1.95 -2.78
C LEU A 314 12.98 -1.92 -2.05
N HIS A 315 12.98 -2.09 -0.73
CA HIS A 315 14.21 -2.14 0.05
C HIS A 315 15.15 -3.24 -0.48
N ILE A 316 14.61 -4.43 -0.74
CA ILE A 316 15.38 -5.57 -1.26
C ILE A 316 15.92 -5.30 -2.66
N HIS A 317 15.13 -4.72 -3.55
CA HIS A 317 15.59 -4.35 -4.89
C HIS A 317 16.65 -3.24 -4.88
N LEU A 318 16.65 -2.38 -3.87
CA LEU A 318 17.68 -1.36 -3.71
C LEU A 318 18.97 -1.94 -3.12
N LEU A 319 18.86 -2.68 -2.01
CA LEU A 319 19.98 -2.98 -1.10
C LEU A 319 20.26 -4.48 -0.87
N GLY A 320 19.34 -5.35 -1.28
CA GLY A 320 19.33 -6.77 -0.91
C GLY A 320 18.56 -7.04 0.39
N VAL A 321 18.47 -8.32 0.77
CA VAL A 321 17.78 -8.74 2.00
C VAL A 321 18.64 -8.40 3.22
N HIS A 322 18.13 -7.53 4.09
CA HIS A 322 18.79 -7.19 5.36
C HIS A 322 18.65 -8.36 6.36
N PRO A 323 19.73 -8.93 6.93
CA PRO A 323 19.64 -10.11 7.80
C PRO A 323 18.84 -9.87 9.06
N GLU A 324 18.99 -8.69 9.68
CA GLU A 324 18.21 -8.33 10.87
C GLU A 324 16.69 -8.28 10.59
N LYS A 325 16.27 -8.16 9.33
CA LYS A 325 14.86 -8.23 8.94
C LYS A 325 14.39 -9.64 8.62
N THR A 326 15.28 -10.62 8.46
CA THR A 326 14.92 -11.96 7.98
C THR A 326 13.90 -12.63 8.89
N GLY A 327 14.08 -12.54 10.22
CA GLY A 327 13.12 -13.07 11.19
C GLY A 327 11.74 -12.44 11.06
N ALA A 328 11.67 -11.10 11.13
CA ALA A 328 10.41 -10.35 11.01
C ALA A 328 9.71 -10.58 9.66
N LEU A 329 10.46 -10.71 8.56
CA LEU A 329 9.92 -11.01 7.23
C LEU A 329 9.41 -12.44 7.10
N ALA A 330 10.02 -13.41 7.81
CA ALA A 330 9.56 -14.79 7.84
C ALA A 330 8.27 -14.95 8.66
N GLU A 331 8.10 -14.17 9.72
CA GLU A 331 6.90 -14.17 10.58
C GLU A 331 5.70 -13.48 9.91
N ALA A 332 5.94 -12.45 9.10
CA ALA A 332 4.90 -11.82 8.30
C ALA A 332 4.57 -12.67 7.08
N THR A 333 3.54 -13.52 7.17
CA THR A 333 3.14 -14.45 6.10
C THR A 333 2.97 -13.76 4.73
N GLU A 334 2.41 -12.55 4.70
CA GLU A 334 2.28 -11.73 3.48
C GLU A 334 3.59 -11.17 2.90
N ASN A 335 4.72 -11.36 3.58
CA ASN A 335 6.05 -10.96 3.12
C ASN A 335 6.99 -12.14 2.94
N ALA A 336 6.69 -13.34 3.45
CA ALA A 336 7.63 -14.46 3.47
C ALA A 336 8.27 -14.77 2.11
N TYR A 337 7.56 -14.53 1.00
CA TYR A 337 8.07 -14.73 -0.36
C TYR A 337 9.16 -13.75 -0.79
N VAL A 338 9.30 -12.59 -0.14
CA VAL A 338 10.45 -11.69 -0.40
C VAL A 338 11.78 -12.33 0.00
N LEU A 339 11.77 -13.35 0.87
CA LEU A 339 12.98 -14.07 1.23
C LEU A 339 13.53 -14.92 0.06
N MET A 340 12.75 -15.12 -1.01
CA MET A 340 13.26 -15.72 -2.25
C MET A 340 14.37 -14.90 -2.89
N TYR A 341 14.46 -13.60 -2.59
CA TYR A 341 15.56 -12.73 -3.04
C TYR A 341 16.85 -12.90 -2.23
N GLN A 342 16.92 -13.83 -1.26
CA GLN A 342 18.19 -14.30 -0.69
C GLN A 342 18.96 -15.24 -1.64
N ASN A 343 18.47 -15.41 -2.87
CA ASN A 343 19.17 -16.13 -3.93
C ASN A 343 20.50 -15.43 -4.29
N PRO A 344 21.64 -16.14 -4.32
CA PRO A 344 22.93 -15.60 -4.77
C PRO A 344 22.92 -14.97 -6.17
N ASP A 345 22.02 -15.40 -7.05
CA ASP A 345 21.87 -14.87 -8.41
C ASP A 345 21.06 -13.57 -8.45
N PHE A 346 20.43 -13.18 -7.33
CA PHE A 346 19.72 -11.91 -7.25
C PHE A 346 20.69 -10.75 -7.03
N GLU A 347 20.71 -9.82 -7.98
CA GLU A 347 21.55 -8.63 -7.94
C GLU A 347 20.71 -7.39 -7.61
N PRO A 348 20.83 -6.80 -6.40
CA PRO A 348 20.14 -5.56 -6.08
C PRO A 348 20.77 -4.37 -6.83
N LEU A 349 20.03 -3.26 -6.92
CA LEU A 349 20.44 -2.06 -7.65
C LEU A 349 21.83 -1.57 -7.24
N ARG A 350 22.15 -1.60 -5.93
CA ARG A 350 23.48 -1.21 -5.41
C ARG A 350 24.63 -1.97 -6.09
N GLU A 351 24.48 -3.26 -6.35
CA GLU A 351 25.51 -4.09 -7.01
C GLU A 351 25.61 -3.82 -8.51
N LEU A 352 24.48 -3.47 -9.15
CA LEU A 352 24.46 -3.08 -10.55
C LEU A 352 25.15 -1.72 -10.75
N LEU A 353 24.94 -0.77 -9.83
CA LEU A 353 25.55 0.56 -9.89
C LEU A 353 27.08 0.54 -9.83
N ARG A 354 27.70 -0.48 -9.22
CA ARG A 354 29.18 -0.62 -9.18
C ARG A 354 29.81 -0.92 -10.53
N ARG A 355 29.04 -1.45 -11.48
CA ARG A 355 29.49 -1.82 -12.83
C ARG A 355 29.27 -0.71 -13.85
N VAL A 356 28.67 0.40 -13.44
CA VAL A 356 28.43 1.55 -14.30
C VAL A 356 29.78 2.12 -14.76
N PRO A 357 29.99 2.32 -16.08
CA PRO A 357 31.28 2.73 -16.60
C PRO A 357 31.65 4.16 -16.17
N ALA A 358 32.95 4.45 -16.12
CA ALA A 358 33.42 5.82 -16.03
C ALA A 358 33.03 6.61 -17.30
N GLY A 359 32.69 7.88 -17.16
CA GLY A 359 32.30 8.76 -18.26
C GLY A 359 30.85 9.24 -18.19
N GLU A 360 30.42 9.99 -19.20
CA GLU A 360 29.14 10.70 -19.19
C GLU A 360 27.91 9.81 -18.98
N PRO A 361 27.75 8.67 -19.70
CA PRO A 361 26.58 7.83 -19.52
C PRO A 361 26.48 7.27 -18.11
N GLY A 362 27.62 6.90 -17.52
CA GLY A 362 27.66 6.38 -16.17
C GLY A 362 27.42 7.44 -15.10
N ARG A 363 27.95 8.64 -15.30
CA ARG A 363 27.68 9.80 -14.43
C ARG A 363 26.18 10.08 -14.35
N ARG A 364 25.48 10.10 -15.49
CA ARG A 364 24.01 10.32 -15.53
C ARG A 364 23.24 9.27 -14.72
N VAL A 365 23.65 7.99 -14.79
CA VAL A 365 23.05 6.91 -13.99
C VAL A 365 23.27 7.15 -12.49
N LEU A 366 24.51 7.44 -12.10
CA LEU A 366 24.87 7.63 -10.69
C LEU A 366 24.20 8.88 -10.10
N ASP A 367 24.10 9.97 -10.85
CA ASP A 367 23.39 11.18 -10.43
C ASP A 367 21.88 10.91 -10.22
N ALA A 368 21.26 10.18 -11.15
CA ALA A 368 19.85 9.79 -11.03
C ALA A 368 19.62 8.85 -9.84
N ALA A 369 20.49 7.86 -9.64
CA ALA A 369 20.44 6.96 -8.47
C ALA A 369 20.65 7.72 -7.15
N HIS A 370 21.57 8.69 -7.13
CA HIS A 370 21.83 9.51 -5.95
C HIS A 370 20.62 10.36 -5.59
N ARG A 371 19.97 10.99 -6.58
CA ARG A 371 18.72 11.71 -6.38
C ARG A 371 17.64 10.80 -5.80
N LEU A 372 17.45 9.59 -6.34
CA LEU A 372 16.50 8.62 -5.79
C LEU A 372 16.83 8.27 -4.31
N ASP A 373 18.10 8.01 -3.99
CA ASP A 373 18.52 7.70 -2.62
C ASP A 373 18.23 8.86 -1.65
N GLN A 374 18.48 10.10 -2.07
CA GLN A 374 18.18 11.30 -1.29
C GLN A 374 16.69 11.44 -0.99
N GLU A 375 15.82 11.28 -2.00
CA GLU A 375 14.37 11.38 -1.84
C GLU A 375 13.84 10.28 -0.91
N LEU A 376 14.27 9.03 -1.11
CA LEU A 376 13.86 7.93 -0.24
C LEU A 376 14.39 8.07 1.19
N PHE A 377 15.61 8.60 1.37
CA PHE A 377 16.15 8.91 2.68
C PHE A 377 15.38 10.03 3.38
N ALA A 378 15.02 11.09 2.64
CA ALA A 378 14.19 12.19 3.16
C ALA A 378 12.83 11.66 3.65
N TRP A 379 12.17 10.82 2.84
CA TRP A 379 10.93 10.15 3.24
C TRP A 379 11.12 9.30 4.50
N ARG A 380 12.11 8.40 4.54
CA ARG A 380 12.37 7.54 5.71
C ARG A 380 12.65 8.35 6.99
N LYS A 381 13.40 9.45 6.86
CA LYS A 381 13.70 10.35 7.98
C LYS A 381 12.45 11.06 8.49
N ILE A 382 11.58 11.54 7.60
CA ILE A 382 10.31 12.16 7.97
C ILE A 382 9.38 11.12 8.61
N HIS A 383 9.32 9.92 8.06
CA HIS A 383 8.52 8.81 8.61
C HIS A 383 8.98 8.43 10.02
N TYR A 384 10.29 8.32 10.25
CA TYR A 384 10.81 8.13 11.59
C TYR A 384 10.41 9.27 12.54
N GLY A 385 10.51 10.53 12.08
CA GLY A 385 10.07 11.68 12.86
C GLY A 385 8.56 11.71 13.14
N VAL A 386 7.73 11.21 12.23
CA VAL A 386 6.29 10.99 12.46
C VAL A 386 6.11 9.93 13.54
N ALA A 387 6.76 8.77 13.43
CA ALA A 387 6.64 7.72 14.44
C ALA A 387 7.03 8.23 15.84
N LEU A 388 8.13 8.98 15.98
CA LEU A 388 8.53 9.59 17.25
C LEU A 388 7.52 10.60 17.81
N ARG A 389 6.80 11.32 16.93
CA ARG A 389 5.83 12.33 17.35
C ARG A 389 4.50 11.70 17.78
N TYR A 390 4.06 10.66 17.09
CA TYR A 390 2.72 10.10 17.22
C TYR A 390 2.66 8.85 18.11
N LEU A 391 3.78 8.21 18.39
CA LEU A 391 3.83 7.07 19.30
C LEU A 391 4.34 7.53 20.67
N PRO A 392 3.70 7.14 21.79
CA PRO A 392 4.27 7.30 23.12
C PRO A 392 5.66 6.66 23.17
N THR A 393 6.56 7.26 23.95
CA THR A 393 7.97 6.82 24.06
C THR A 393 8.12 5.34 24.46
N GLU A 394 7.17 4.84 25.26
CA GLU A 394 7.16 3.45 25.75
C GLU A 394 6.29 2.50 24.92
N ALA A 395 5.61 3.00 23.88
CA ALA A 395 4.71 2.16 23.11
C ALA A 395 5.50 1.22 22.19
N THR A 396 5.29 -0.09 22.34
CA THR A 396 5.65 -1.08 21.32
C THR A 396 4.89 -0.80 20.03
N GLY A 397 5.50 -1.09 18.88
CA GLY A 397 4.84 -0.95 17.58
C GLY A 397 3.67 -1.93 17.47
N SER A 398 2.58 -1.51 16.82
CA SER A 398 1.37 -2.32 16.59
C SER A 398 1.65 -3.66 15.90
N GLY A 399 2.69 -3.75 15.09
CA GLY A 399 3.07 -4.97 14.34
C GLY A 399 3.96 -5.94 15.10
N GLY A 400 4.12 -5.82 16.42
CA GLY A 400 5.06 -6.64 17.19
C GLY A 400 6.53 -6.24 17.02
N THR A 401 6.80 -5.10 16.38
CA THR A 401 8.13 -4.50 16.36
C THR A 401 8.32 -3.59 17.57
N SER A 402 9.56 -3.23 17.89
CA SER A 402 9.86 -2.26 18.93
C SER A 402 9.40 -0.82 18.61
N GLY A 403 8.64 -0.59 17.53
CA GLY A 403 8.10 0.72 17.16
C GLY A 403 9.14 1.65 16.56
N ALA A 404 9.31 2.85 17.12
CA ALA A 404 10.30 3.82 16.66
C ALA A 404 11.75 3.27 16.67
N PRO A 405 12.21 2.52 17.69
CA PRO A 405 13.49 1.81 17.65
C PRO A 405 13.70 0.94 16.39
N TYR A 406 12.69 0.20 15.93
CA TYR A 406 12.80 -0.57 14.68
C TYR A 406 13.07 0.34 13.48
N LEU A 407 12.31 1.44 13.33
CA LEU A 407 12.54 2.40 12.25
C LEU A 407 13.91 3.07 12.34
N ARG A 408 14.41 3.32 13.56
CA ARG A 408 15.74 3.90 13.81
C ARG A 408 16.85 3.06 13.18
N SER A 409 16.75 1.73 13.24
CA SER A 409 17.77 0.83 12.70
C SER A 409 17.85 0.84 11.18
N PHE A 410 16.76 1.16 10.47
CA PHE A 410 16.70 1.00 9.01
C PHE A 410 16.52 2.29 8.21
N TYR A 411 16.18 3.43 8.85
CA TYR A 411 16.00 4.67 8.08
C TYR A 411 17.31 5.17 7.46
N GLN A 412 18.45 4.79 8.06
CA GLN A 412 19.80 5.14 7.62
C GLN A 412 20.33 4.27 6.49
N ASP A 413 19.61 3.19 6.13
CA ASP A 413 20.00 2.34 5.02
C ASP A 413 19.97 3.15 3.72
N ARG A 414 21.13 3.26 3.05
CA ARG A 414 21.34 4.15 1.90
C ARG A 414 22.08 3.45 0.77
N LEU A 415 21.92 3.94 -0.47
CA LEU A 415 22.78 3.53 -1.58
C LEU A 415 24.14 4.23 -1.52
N PHE A 416 24.15 5.51 -1.14
CA PHE A 416 25.34 6.37 -1.17
C PHE A 416 25.69 6.94 0.21
N ASP A 417 26.97 7.14 0.45
CA ASP A 417 27.46 7.89 1.60
C ASP A 417 27.32 9.41 1.33
N THR A 418 27.69 10.22 2.32
CA THR A 418 27.68 11.69 2.29
C THR A 418 28.60 12.28 1.23
N ASP A 419 29.70 11.60 0.90
CA ASP A 419 30.64 11.96 -0.17
C ASP A 419 30.21 11.48 -1.57
N ARG A 420 29.00 10.91 -1.70
CA ARG A 420 28.44 10.29 -2.90
C ARG A 420 29.15 9.02 -3.39
N SER A 421 30.01 8.42 -2.58
CA SER A 421 30.50 7.07 -2.84
C SER A 421 29.39 6.04 -2.60
N LEU A 422 29.40 4.93 -3.33
CA LEU A 422 28.49 3.82 -3.08
C LEU A 422 28.88 3.12 -1.78
N ILE A 423 27.94 2.97 -0.86
CA ILE A 423 28.20 2.26 0.40
C ILE A 423 28.49 0.79 0.06
N PRO A 424 29.58 0.19 0.58
CA PRO A 424 29.84 -1.23 0.44
C PRO A 424 28.63 -2.04 0.92
N GLN A 425 28.30 -3.12 0.23
CA GLN A 425 27.30 -4.04 0.77
C GLN A 425 27.93 -4.63 2.02
N HIS A 426 27.22 -4.60 3.15
CA HIS A 426 27.56 -5.52 4.22
C HIS A 426 27.48 -6.91 3.59
N ARG A 427 28.64 -7.51 3.32
CA ARG A 427 28.73 -8.92 2.96
C ARG A 427 28.30 -9.67 4.20
N PHE A 428 26.99 -9.82 4.33
CA PHE A 428 26.46 -10.76 5.30
C PHE A 428 27.11 -12.09 4.97
N GLY A 429 27.76 -12.68 5.98
CA GLY A 429 28.43 -13.97 5.82
C GLY A 429 27.47 -14.97 5.19
N PRO A 430 27.97 -16.01 4.50
CA PRO A 430 27.12 -17.01 3.86
C PRO A 430 26.02 -17.44 4.84
N SER A 431 24.77 -17.12 4.51
CA SER A 431 23.62 -17.49 5.34
C SER A 431 23.63 -19.02 5.45
N THR A 432 23.90 -19.52 6.65
CA THR A 432 24.11 -20.94 6.90
C THR A 432 22.82 -21.75 6.86
N VAL A 433 21.64 -21.11 6.76
CA VAL A 433 20.35 -21.80 6.70
C VAL A 433 19.38 -21.09 5.76
N LEU A 434 19.52 -21.32 4.45
CA LEU A 434 18.39 -21.15 3.55
C LEU A 434 17.50 -22.39 3.69
N SER A 435 16.23 -22.18 4.07
CA SER A 435 15.23 -23.24 4.06
C SER A 435 15.24 -23.96 2.70
N PRO A 436 15.19 -25.32 2.64
CA PRO A 436 15.14 -26.07 1.40
C PRO A 436 14.02 -25.60 0.45
N TRP A 437 12.93 -25.04 0.98
CA TRP A 437 11.83 -24.47 0.21
C TRP A 437 12.24 -23.27 -0.66
N ILE A 438 13.25 -22.49 -0.26
CA ILE A 438 13.68 -21.27 -0.97
C ILE A 438 14.52 -21.58 -2.21
N ARG A 439 15.30 -22.68 -2.22
CA ARG A 439 16.26 -22.98 -3.30
C ARG A 439 15.64 -23.47 -4.61
N SER A 440 14.38 -23.90 -4.61
CA SER A 440 13.76 -24.62 -5.74
C SER A 440 12.93 -23.76 -6.69
N ARG A 441 12.81 -22.45 -6.46
CA ARG A 441 11.97 -21.56 -7.26
C ARG A 441 12.77 -20.39 -7.84
N PRO A 442 12.64 -20.09 -9.15
CA PRO A 442 13.21 -18.87 -9.71
C PRO A 442 12.59 -17.65 -9.02
N ALA A 443 13.39 -16.59 -8.82
CA ALA A 443 12.86 -15.32 -8.36
C ALA A 443 11.90 -14.78 -9.42
N LEU A 444 10.60 -14.90 -9.16
CA LEU A 444 9.56 -14.34 -10.01
C LEU A 444 9.55 -12.82 -9.81
N SER A 445 9.26 -12.07 -10.87
CA SER A 445 8.87 -10.66 -10.69
C SER A 445 7.62 -10.65 -9.79
N PRO A 446 7.46 -9.70 -8.85
CA PRO A 446 6.17 -9.53 -8.15
C PRO A 446 5.01 -9.29 -9.13
N PHE A 447 5.33 -8.86 -10.35
CA PHE A 447 4.40 -8.68 -11.45
C PHE A 447 4.31 -9.89 -12.38
N ASN A 448 5.03 -11.01 -12.19
CA ASN A 448 4.99 -12.20 -13.07
C ASN A 448 4.60 -13.49 -12.36
#